data_AF-A0A535ILZ7-F1
#
_entry.id   AF-A0A535ILZ7-F1
#
_cell.length_a   1.000
_cell.length_b   1.000
_cell.length_c   1.000
_cell.angle_alpha   90.00
_cell.angle_beta   90.00
_cell.angle_gamma   90.00
#
_symmetry.space_group_name_H-M   'P 1'
#
loop_
_entity.id
_entity.type
_entity.pdbx_description
1 polymer ?
#
loop_
_entity_poly.entity_id
_entity_poly.type
_entity_poly.pdbx_seq_one_letter_code
_entity_poly.pdbx_strand_id
1 'polypeptide(L)'
;MCYEPKLPGFGACRMCVVEVEGIEHPPISCSQRAEVGMKVATQTEKVRRLRATNLELIFSDHNAYCLPPCQNKCPSHIDIPGFLKANAESNWRESARIFKRTIPFPSVLGRVCPAPCE
;
A
#
# COMPACT_ATOMS: atom_id res chain seq x y z
N MET A 1 9.37 -4.22 0.58
CA MET A 1 10.57 -3.39 0.35
C MET A 1 11.34 -3.28 1.65
N CYS A 2 12.67 -3.40 1.67
CA CYS A 2 13.44 -3.43 2.93
C CYS A 2 14.93 -3.08 2.82
N TYR A 3 15.42 -2.65 1.66
CA TYR A 3 16.83 -2.30 1.50
C TYR A 3 17.07 -0.85 1.93
N GLU A 4 18.14 -0.64 2.70
CA GLU A 4 18.62 0.67 3.15
C GLU A 4 20.14 0.70 2.96
N PRO A 5 20.70 1.65 2.19
CA PRO A 5 22.14 1.71 1.89
C PRO A 5 23.06 1.68 3.11
N LYS A 6 22.61 2.19 4.25
CA LYS A 6 23.40 2.23 5.49
C LYS A 6 23.37 0.93 6.31
N LEU A 7 22.54 -0.05 5.92
CA LEU A 7 22.35 -1.29 6.66
C LEU A 7 22.73 -2.51 5.80
N PRO A 8 23.12 -3.65 6.43
CA PRO A 8 23.32 -4.90 5.71
C PRO A 8 22.04 -5.37 5.00
N GLY A 9 22.19 -6.05 3.87
CA GLY A 9 21.09 -6.63 3.11
C GLY A 9 20.33 -7.70 3.91
N PHE A 10 19.15 -7.34 4.43
CA PHE A 10 18.35 -8.25 5.27
C PHE A 10 17.55 -9.30 4.49
N GLY A 11 17.01 -8.95 3.32
CA GLY A 11 16.32 -9.89 2.43
C GLY A 11 14.88 -10.25 2.80
N ALA A 12 14.31 -9.74 3.89
CA ALA A 12 12.97 -10.17 4.33
C ALA A 12 11.84 -9.93 3.32
N CYS A 13 11.87 -8.82 2.56
CA CYS A 13 10.79 -8.57 1.61
C CYS A 13 10.92 -9.33 0.28
N ARG A 14 12.09 -9.91 -0.02
CA ARG A 14 12.43 -10.63 -1.27
C ARG A 14 12.10 -9.95 -2.62
N MET A 15 11.70 -8.67 -2.62
CA MET A 15 11.33 -7.94 -3.85
C MET A 15 12.51 -7.70 -4.79
N CYS A 16 13.72 -7.68 -4.26
CA CYS A 16 14.96 -7.55 -5.02
C CYS A 16 15.44 -8.86 -5.66
N VAL A 17 14.57 -9.87 -5.76
CA VAL A 17 14.88 -11.11 -6.48
C VAL A 17 15.28 -10.81 -7.93
N VAL A 18 16.34 -11.47 -8.38
CA VAL A 18 16.92 -11.36 -9.72
C VAL A 18 17.34 -12.74 -10.21
N GLU A 19 17.39 -12.91 -11.52
CA GLU A 19 17.88 -14.13 -12.14
C GLU A 19 19.35 -13.97 -12.47
N VAL A 20 20.15 -14.99 -12.20
CA VAL A 20 21.59 -15.01 -12.48
C VAL A 20 21.90 -16.27 -13.26
N GLU A 21 22.59 -16.12 -14.39
CA GLU A 21 23.00 -17.27 -15.21
C GLU A 21 23.85 -18.26 -14.39
N GLY A 22 23.48 -19.54 -14.43
CA GLY A 22 24.14 -20.60 -13.66
C GLY A 22 23.63 -20.81 -12.22
N ILE A 23 22.70 -19.98 -11.73
CA ILE A 23 22.07 -20.14 -10.41
C ILE A 23 20.63 -20.64 -10.58
N GLU A 24 20.35 -21.84 -10.05
CA GLU A 24 19.02 -22.47 -10.16
C GLU A 24 17.93 -21.67 -9.43
N HIS A 25 18.21 -21.29 -8.18
CA HIS A 25 17.30 -20.53 -7.32
C HIS A 25 17.62 -19.03 -7.39
N PRO A 26 16.72 -18.19 -7.94
CA PRO A 26 16.96 -16.76 -8.10
C PRO A 26 17.35 -16.09 -6.77
N PRO A 27 18.57 -15.52 -6.67
CA PRO A 27 19.03 -14.86 -5.46
C PRO A 27 18.37 -13.47 -5.29
N ILE A 28 18.60 -12.87 -4.13
CA ILE A 28 18.18 -11.49 -3.83
C ILE A 28 19.36 -10.53 -4.02
N SER A 29 19.18 -9.47 -4.80
CA SER A 29 20.26 -8.55 -5.14
C SER A 29 20.75 -7.69 -3.97
N CYS A 30 19.96 -7.56 -2.90
CA CYS A 30 20.33 -6.71 -1.76
C CYS A 30 21.38 -7.35 -0.84
N SER A 31 21.56 -8.67 -0.89
CA SER A 31 22.55 -9.40 -0.07
C SER A 31 23.54 -10.23 -0.90
N GLN A 32 23.17 -10.60 -2.12
CA GLN A 32 24.07 -11.33 -3.03
C GLN A 32 25.26 -10.45 -3.40
N ARG A 33 26.47 -10.98 -3.21
CA ARG A 33 27.69 -10.33 -3.68
C ARG A 33 27.76 -10.41 -5.21
N ALA A 34 28.07 -9.29 -5.84
CA ALA A 34 28.34 -9.26 -7.26
C ALA A 34 29.74 -9.82 -7.55
N GLU A 35 29.83 -10.69 -8.54
CA GLU A 35 31.07 -11.32 -8.98
C GLU A 35 31.38 -10.91 -10.42
N VAL A 36 32.67 -10.94 -10.79
CA VAL A 36 33.10 -10.58 -12.14
C VAL A 36 32.54 -11.60 -13.14
N GLY A 37 31.92 -11.09 -14.21
CA GLY A 37 31.29 -11.94 -15.23
C GLY A 37 29.89 -12.43 -14.88
N MET A 38 29.33 -12.05 -13.73
CA MET A 38 27.96 -12.37 -13.37
C MET A 38 26.96 -11.73 -14.36
N LYS A 39 26.14 -12.55 -15.00
CA LYS A 39 25.09 -12.09 -15.92
C LYS A 39 23.74 -12.09 -15.19
N VAL A 40 23.21 -10.90 -14.96
CA VAL A 40 22.00 -10.69 -14.17
C VAL A 40 20.85 -10.26 -15.08
N ALA A 41 19.72 -10.95 -15.01
CA ALA A 41 18.48 -10.59 -15.68
C ALA A 41 17.42 -10.15 -14.66
N THR A 42 16.88 -8.95 -14.84
CA THR A 42 16.00 -8.30 -13.83
C THR A 42 14.53 -8.19 -14.27
N GLN A 43 14.25 -8.51 -15.53
CA GLN A 43 12.93 -8.33 -16.17
C GLN A 43 12.44 -9.58 -16.92
N THR A 44 12.91 -10.77 -16.50
CA THR A 44 12.37 -12.05 -17.00
C THR A 44 10.98 -12.31 -16.45
N GLU A 45 10.21 -13.15 -17.13
CA GLU A 45 8.88 -13.55 -16.68
C GLU A 45 8.92 -14.28 -15.33
N LYS A 46 9.95 -15.10 -15.11
CA LYS A 46 10.22 -15.77 -13.82
C LYS A 46 10.39 -14.76 -12.68
N VAL A 47 11.19 -13.72 -12.89
CA VAL A 47 11.40 -12.65 -11.88
C VAL A 47 10.10 -11.87 -11.63
N ARG A 48 9.34 -11.54 -12.68
CA ARG A 48 8.03 -10.86 -12.52
C ARG A 48 7.05 -11.70 -11.70
N ARG A 49 6.92 -12.98 -12.02
CA ARG A 49 6.04 -13.90 -11.28
C ARG A 49 6.45 -14.02 -9.81
N LEU A 50 7.74 -14.16 -9.51
CA LEU A 50 8.23 -14.21 -8.13
C LEU A 50 7.95 -12.93 -7.35
N ARG A 51 8.12 -11.76 -7.99
CA ARG A 51 7.78 -10.47 -7.37
C ARG A 51 6.29 -10.33 -7.12
N ALA A 52 5.44 -10.80 -8.04
CA ALA A 52 3.99 -10.80 -7.86
C ALA A 52 3.59 -11.66 -6.66
N THR A 53 4.06 -12.91 -6.58
CA THR A 53 3.77 -13.80 -5.44
C THR A 53 4.29 -13.24 -4.11
N ASN A 54 5.51 -12.68 -4.08
CA ASN A 54 6.02 -12.04 -2.85
C ASN A 54 5.14 -10.87 -2.42
N LEU A 55 4.63 -10.09 -3.37
CA LEU A 55 3.75 -8.96 -3.10
C LEU A 55 2.37 -9.43 -2.61
N GLU A 56 1.80 -10.48 -3.20
CA GLU A 56 0.57 -11.13 -2.75
C GLU A 56 0.70 -11.59 -1.29
N LEU A 57 1.80 -12.25 -0.93
CA LEU A 57 2.08 -12.68 0.44
C LEU A 57 2.25 -11.49 1.40
N ILE A 58 2.95 -10.43 0.98
CA ILE A 58 3.06 -9.22 1.81
C ILE A 58 1.69 -8.60 2.06
N PHE A 59 0.82 -8.63 1.05
CA PHE A 59 -0.52 -8.08 1.16
C PHE A 59 -1.53 -8.98 1.87
N SER A 60 -1.25 -10.29 2.06
CA SER A 60 -2.17 -11.17 2.77
C SER A 60 -2.37 -10.77 4.23
N ASP A 61 -1.30 -10.28 4.86
CA ASP A 61 -1.30 -9.80 6.25
C ASP A 61 -1.31 -8.27 6.35
N HIS A 62 -1.29 -7.58 5.21
CA HIS A 62 -1.40 -6.13 5.20
C HIS A 62 -2.84 -5.73 5.54
N ASN A 63 -3.04 -5.21 6.75
CA ASN A 63 -4.33 -4.70 7.21
C ASN A 63 -4.77 -3.38 6.55
N ALA A 64 -4.14 -3.01 5.42
CA ALA A 64 -4.54 -1.97 4.48
C ALA A 64 -5.40 -0.87 5.10
N TYR A 65 -4.84 -0.10 6.03
CA TYR A 65 -5.35 1.25 6.32
C TYR A 65 -5.04 2.18 5.13
N CYS A 66 -5.18 1.68 3.88
CA CYS A 66 -5.36 2.49 2.69
C CYS A 66 -6.58 3.40 2.85
N LEU A 67 -7.54 2.98 3.68
CA LEU A 67 -8.63 3.79 4.18
C LEU A 67 -8.31 4.25 5.62
N PRO A 68 -8.38 5.55 5.91
CA PRO A 68 -8.15 6.06 7.25
C PRO A 68 -9.21 5.52 8.23
N PRO A 69 -8.90 5.45 9.52
CA PRO A 69 -9.80 4.87 10.51
C PRO A 69 -11.15 5.60 10.59
N CYS A 70 -11.20 6.90 10.29
CA CYS A 70 -12.44 7.68 10.17
C CYS A 70 -13.37 7.26 9.02
N GLN A 71 -12.90 6.45 8.07
CA GLN A 71 -13.70 5.91 6.98
C GLN A 71 -13.97 4.42 7.19
N ASN A 72 -12.94 3.66 7.59
CA ASN A 72 -13.06 2.21 7.79
C ASN A 72 -13.92 1.87 9.02
N LYS A 73 -13.73 2.58 10.14
CA LYS A 73 -14.50 2.37 11.38
C LYS A 73 -15.77 3.23 11.47
N CYS A 74 -16.07 4.04 10.47
CA CYS A 74 -17.31 4.83 10.45
C CYS A 74 -18.50 3.90 10.22
N PRO A 75 -19.50 3.86 11.12
CA PRO A 75 -20.70 3.04 10.92
C PRO A 75 -21.48 3.38 9.64
N SER A 76 -21.33 4.62 9.17
CA SER A 76 -21.98 5.11 7.96
C SER A 76 -21.07 5.08 6.72
N HIS A 77 -19.81 4.62 6.84
CA HIS A 77 -18.84 4.56 5.74
C HIS A 77 -18.74 5.85 4.90
N ILE A 78 -18.81 7.01 5.55
CA ILE A 78 -18.65 8.31 4.87
C ILE A 78 -17.18 8.49 4.46
N ASP A 79 -16.95 9.06 3.29
CA ASP A 79 -15.63 9.56 2.87
C ASP A 79 -15.27 10.85 3.61
N ILE A 80 -14.93 10.71 4.89
CA ILE A 80 -14.51 11.82 5.77
C ILE A 80 -13.26 12.54 5.21
N PRO A 81 -12.22 11.87 4.70
CA PRO A 81 -11.06 12.54 4.12
C PRO A 81 -11.42 13.40 2.90
N GLY A 82 -12.23 12.86 1.98
CA GLY A 82 -12.72 13.59 0.82
C GLY A 82 -13.54 14.82 1.24
N PHE A 83 -14.40 14.67 2.25
CA PHE A 83 -15.16 15.77 2.81
C PHE A 83 -14.27 16.86 3.43
N LEU A 84 -13.29 16.48 4.26
CA LEU A 84 -12.36 17.42 4.88
C LEU A 84 -11.54 18.17 3.82
N LYS A 85 -11.09 17.47 2.78
CA LYS A 85 -10.40 18.07 1.63
C LYS A 85 -11.29 19.08 0.90
N ALA A 86 -12.52 18.70 0.57
CA ALA A 86 -13.47 19.58 -0.12
C ALA A 86 -13.79 20.85 0.69
N ASN A 87 -13.90 20.73 2.03
CA ASN A 87 -14.07 21.89 2.90
C ASN A 87 -12.81 22.77 2.97
N ALA A 88 -11.63 22.17 3.06
CA ALA A 88 -10.36 22.90 3.04
C ALA A 88 -10.18 23.70 1.74
N GLU A 89 -10.66 23.17 0.62
CA GLU A 89 -10.67 23.83 -0.70
C GLU A 89 -11.89 24.75 -0.91
N SER A 90 -12.73 24.96 0.12
CA SER A 90 -13.98 25.74 0.04
C SER A 90 -14.97 25.27 -1.05
N ASN A 91 -14.86 24.01 -1.48
CA ASN A 91 -15.76 23.39 -2.45
C ASN A 91 -16.99 22.81 -1.75
N TRP A 92 -17.86 23.70 -1.27
CA TRP A 92 -19.05 23.35 -0.49
C TRP A 92 -20.04 22.46 -1.24
N ARG A 93 -20.09 22.57 -2.58
CA ARG A 93 -20.96 21.73 -3.42
C ARG A 93 -20.49 20.28 -3.41
N GLU A 94 -19.20 20.04 -3.56
CA GLU A 94 -18.66 18.69 -3.53
C GLU A 94 -18.72 18.09 -2.12
N SER A 95 -18.37 18.89 -1.12
CA SER A 95 -18.53 18.52 0.29
C SER A 95 -19.96 18.03 0.62
N ALA A 96 -20.99 18.77 0.17
CA ALA A 96 -22.38 18.36 0.36
C ALA A 96 -22.76 17.09 -0.44
N ARG A 97 -22.19 16.90 -1.64
CA ARG A 97 -22.41 15.65 -2.41
C ARG A 97 -21.82 14.45 -1.68
N ILE A 98 -20.60 14.56 -1.16
CA ILE A 98 -19.92 13.48 -0.45
C ILE A 98 -20.80 12.96 0.69
N PHE A 99 -21.37 13.85 1.50
CA PHE A 99 -22.31 13.46 2.54
C PHE A 99 -23.59 12.82 2.01
N LYS A 100 -24.20 13.43 0.98
CA LYS A 100 -25.48 12.96 0.41
C LYS A 100 -25.38 11.62 -0.31
N ARG A 101 -24.18 11.17 -0.70
CA ARG A 101 -23.96 9.85 -1.32
C ARG A 101 -24.27 8.71 -0.35
N THR A 102 -23.94 8.89 0.93
CA THR A 102 -24.05 7.81 1.92
C THR A 102 -25.11 8.10 2.97
N ILE A 103 -25.44 9.38 3.20
CA ILE A 103 -26.37 9.79 4.25
C ILE A 103 -27.50 10.67 3.68
N PRO A 104 -28.76 10.20 3.69
CA PRO A 104 -29.91 11.00 3.22
C PRO A 104 -30.24 12.19 4.15
N PHE A 105 -29.90 12.10 5.43
CA PHE A 105 -30.13 13.15 6.44
C PHE A 105 -28.86 13.51 7.23
N PRO A 106 -27.91 14.27 6.63
CA PRO A 106 -26.61 14.57 7.25
C PRO A 106 -26.68 15.26 8.61
N SER A 107 -27.72 16.09 8.84
CA SER A 107 -27.91 16.85 10.08
C SER A 107 -28.19 15.97 11.31
N VAL A 108 -28.81 14.81 11.11
CA VAL A 108 -29.17 13.88 12.19
C VAL A 108 -28.08 12.82 12.35
N LEU A 109 -27.68 12.19 11.25
CA LEU A 109 -26.78 11.04 11.27
C LEU A 109 -25.29 11.44 11.41
N GLY A 110 -24.91 12.69 11.09
CA GLY A 110 -23.55 13.18 11.25
C GLY A 110 -23.05 13.25 12.71
N ARG A 111 -23.93 13.09 13.70
CA ARG A 111 -23.60 13.10 15.13
C ARG A 111 -23.15 11.75 15.68
N VAL A 112 -23.22 10.68 14.89
CA VAL A 112 -22.90 9.31 15.33
C VAL A 112 -21.40 8.99 15.31
N CYS A 113 -20.56 9.93 14.85
CA CYS A 113 -19.12 9.69 14.70
C CYS A 113 -18.46 9.40 16.07
N PRO A 114 -17.83 8.23 16.28
CA PRO A 114 -17.13 7.91 17.52
C PRO A 114 -15.67 8.44 17.53
N ALA A 115 -15.30 9.31 16.59
CA ALA A 115 -13.96 9.86 16.41
C ALA A 115 -12.82 8.80 16.39
N PRO A 116 -12.92 7.73 15.57
CA PRO A 116 -11.92 6.64 15.58
C PRO A 116 -10.56 7.04 14.97
N CYS A 117 -10.45 8.26 14.44
CA CYS A 117 -9.23 8.85 13.90
C CYS A 117 -8.48 9.75 14.89
N GLU A 118 -9.06 9.99 16.06
CA GLU A 118 -8.37 10.55 17.23
C GLU A 118 -7.71 9.40 18.02
#